data_AF-A0A151EIP8-F1
#
_entry.id   AF-A0A151EIP8-F1
#
_cell.length_a   1.000
_cell.length_b   1.000
_cell.length_c   1.000
_cell.angle_alpha   90.00
_cell.angle_beta   90.00
_cell.angle_gamma   90.00
#
_symmetry.space_group_name_H-M   'P 1'
#
loop_
_entity.id
_entity.type
_entity.pdbx_description
1 polymer ?
#
loop_
_entity_poly.entity_id
_entity_poly.type
_entity_poly.pdbx_seq_one_letter_code
_entity_poly.pdbx_strand_id
1 'polypeptide(L)' 'MPNITLSLPEDIYAVVKEHKEIRWSEIARRAIEDYARKLVLLDALTSESRLTEEDILEIDEKIKEGIYKYYLEKKDEAGN' A
#
# COMPACT_ATOMS: atom_id res chain seq x y z
N MET A 1 3.07 -29.19 -3.51
CA MET A 1 3.02 -27.74 -3.20
C MET A 1 4.43 -27.19 -3.29
N PRO A 2 4.63 -26.02 -3.91
CA PRO A 2 5.91 -25.32 -3.84
C PRO A 2 6.21 -24.91 -2.39
N ASN A 3 7.49 -24.95 -2.00
CA ASN A 3 7.95 -24.58 -0.67
C ASN A 3 8.82 -23.34 -0.76
N ILE A 4 8.65 -22.43 0.20
CA ILE A 4 9.48 -21.23 0.36
C ILE A 4 10.14 -21.27 1.73
N THR A 5 11.45 -21.02 1.77
CA THR A 5 12.23 -20.90 3.00
C THR A 5 12.60 -19.43 3.17
N LEU A 6 12.26 -18.85 4.32
CA LEU A 6 12.50 -17.44 4.62
C LEU A 6 13.42 -17.34 5.83
N SER A 7 14.41 -16.45 5.74
CA SER A 7 15.23 -16.05 6.88
C SER A 7 14.53 -14.93 7.63
N LEU A 8 14.46 -15.05 8.96
CA LEU A 8 13.93 -14.01 9.83
C LEU A 8 15.08 -13.23 10.49
N PRO A 9 14.94 -11.91 10.66
CA PRO A 9 15.79 -11.14 11.57
C PRO A 9 15.79 -11.74 12.99
N GLU A 10 16.92 -11.62 13.72
CA GLU A 10 17.10 -12.27 15.02
C GLU A 10 16.07 -11.83 16.07
N ASP A 11 15.73 -10.54 16.09
CA ASP A 11 14.74 -9.94 16.98
C ASP A 11 13.34 -10.53 16.73
N ILE A 12 12.94 -10.66 15.47
CA ILE A 12 11.65 -11.27 15.09
C ILE A 12 11.65 -12.77 15.39
N TYR A 13 12.76 -13.47 15.11
CA TYR A 13 12.88 -14.89 15.39
C TYR A 13 12.73 -15.19 16.88
N ALA A 14 13.28 -14.34 17.76
CA ALA A 14 13.14 -14.49 19.21
C ALA A 14 11.65 -14.49 19.64
N VAL A 15 10.86 -13.54 19.12
CA VAL A 15 9.41 -13.46 19.39
C VAL A 15 8.67 -14.69 18.87
N VAL A 16 8.95 -15.09 17.62
CA VAL A 16 8.32 -16.28 17.00
C VAL A 16 8.62 -17.56 17.80
N LYS A 17 9.85 -17.67 18.32
CA LYS A 17 10.30 -18.81 19.11
C LYS A 17 9.67 -18.87 20.50
N GLU A 18 9.38 -17.72 21.09
CA GLU A 18 8.69 -17.60 22.38
C GLU A 18 7.22 -18.02 22.27
N HIS A 19 6.54 -17.58 21.21
CA HIS A 19 5.11 -17.82 20.99
C HIS A 19 4.82 -19.04 20.10
N LYS A 20 5.11 -20.24 20.58
CA LYS A 20 4.93 -21.50 19.82
C LYS A 20 3.47 -21.93 19.65
N GLU A 21 2.58 -21.38 20.47
CA GLU A 21 1.13 -21.57 20.37
C GLU A 21 0.54 -20.98 19.08
N ILE A 22 1.26 -20.05 18.45
CA ILE A 22 0.84 -19.39 17.22
C ILE A 22 1.25 -20.23 16.01
N ARG A 23 0.32 -20.41 15.07
CA ARG A 23 0.57 -21.07 13.78
C ARG A 23 1.24 -20.11 12.79
N TRP A 24 2.50 -19.77 13.05
CA TRP A 24 3.26 -18.79 12.26
C TRP A 24 3.32 -19.10 10.75
N SER A 25 3.39 -20.37 10.37
CA SER A 25 3.39 -20.76 8.95
C SER A 25 2.07 -20.44 8.24
N GLU A 26 0.94 -20.47 8.96
CA GLU A 26 -0.37 -20.08 8.44
C GLU A 26 -0.45 -18.56 8.27
N ILE A 27 0.04 -17.80 9.25
CA ILE A 27 0.08 -16.33 9.20
C ILE A 27 0.94 -15.88 8.02
N ALA A 28 2.14 -16.44 7.89
CA ALA A 28 3.04 -16.12 6.78
C ALA A 28 2.41 -16.44 5.42
N ARG A 29 1.76 -17.62 5.29
CA ARG A 29 1.09 -18.00 4.04
C ARG A 29 -0.02 -17.00 3.67
N ARG A 30 -0.88 -16.64 4.62
CA ARG A 30 -1.98 -15.70 4.38
C ARG A 30 -1.46 -14.32 4.00
N ALA A 31 -0.45 -13.81 4.70
CA ALA A 31 0.14 -12.51 4.39
C ALA A 31 0.71 -12.46 2.96
N ILE A 32 1.40 -13.53 2.54
CA ILE A 32 1.94 -13.65 1.18
C ILE A 32 0.80 -13.73 0.17
N GLU A 33 -0.22 -14.56 0.41
CA GLU A 33 -1.38 -14.71 -0.48
C GLU A 33 -2.14 -13.39 -0.66
N ASP A 34 -2.43 -12.69 0.43
CA ASP A 34 -3.14 -11.42 0.41
C ASP A 34 -2.38 -10.35 -0.38
N TYR A 35 -1.06 -10.27 -0.19
CA TYR A 35 -0.24 -9.33 -0.93
C TYR A 35 -0.13 -9.69 -2.42
N ALA A 36 0.05 -10.98 -2.74
CA ALA A 36 0.09 -11.46 -4.11
C ALA A 36 -1.22 -11.18 -4.85
N ARG A 37 -2.39 -11.38 -4.21
CA ARG A 37 -3.70 -11.04 -4.79
C ARG A 37 -3.84 -9.53 -5.07
N LYS A 38 -3.32 -8.68 -4.17
CA LYS A 38 -3.30 -7.22 -4.39
C LYS A 38 -2.45 -6.86 -5.60
N LEU A 39 -1.29 -7.49 -5.77
CA LEU A 39 -0.43 -7.26 -6.93
C LEU A 39 -1.12 -7.69 -8.22
N VAL A 40 -1.72 -8.89 -8.27
CA VAL A 40 -2.47 -9.34 -9.45
C VAL A 40 -3.61 -8.38 -9.79
N LEU A 41 -4.34 -7.89 -8.79
CA LEU A 41 -5.39 -6.89 -9.01
C LEU A 41 -4.81 -5.56 -9.53
N LEU A 42 -3.72 -5.08 -8.93
CA LEU A 42 -3.05 -3.86 -9.38
C LEU A 42 -2.62 -3.99 -10.83
N ASP A 43 -1.92 -5.07 -11.18
CA ASP A 43 -1.47 -5.36 -12.53
C ASP A 43 -2.64 -5.39 -13.52
N ALA A 44 -3.77 -6.00 -13.14
CA ALA A 44 -4.98 -6.03 -13.97
C ALA A 44 -5.65 -4.66 -14.12
N LEU A 45 -5.61 -3.81 -13.10
CA LEU A 45 -6.13 -2.44 -13.18
C LEU A 45 -5.22 -1.55 -14.03
N THR A 46 -3.91 -1.78 -13.99
CA THR A 46 -2.92 -0.98 -14.71
C THR A 46 -2.52 -1.55 -16.06
N SER A 47 -2.99 -2.75 -16.45
CA SER A 47 -2.52 -3.44 -17.67
C SER A 47 -2.80 -2.67 -18.96
N GLU A 48 -3.85 -1.85 -18.97
CA GLU A 48 -4.22 -0.96 -20.10
C GLU A 48 -3.90 0.51 -19.82
N SER A 49 -3.27 0.80 -18.67
CA SER A 49 -2.92 2.16 -18.30
C SER A 49 -1.79 2.67 -19.18
N ARG A 50 -2.04 3.80 -19.85
CA ARG A 50 -1.04 4.54 -20.64
C ARG A 50 -0.48 5.75 -19.89
N LEU A 51 -0.81 5.87 -18.59
CA LEU A 51 -0.36 6.99 -17.77
C LEU A 51 1.17 7.10 -17.82
N THR A 52 1.65 8.22 -18.32
CA THR A 52 3.06 8.57 -18.25
C THR A 52 3.38 9.28 -16.93
N GLU A 53 4.67 9.47 -16.64
CA GLU A 53 5.07 10.30 -15.50
C GLU A 53 4.57 11.75 -15.64
N GLU A 54 4.48 12.29 -16.86
CA GLU A 54 3.91 13.63 -17.08
C GLU A 54 2.42 13.68 -16.72
N ASP A 55 1.64 12.65 -17.08
CA ASP A 55 0.22 12.57 -16.72
C ASP A 55 0.03 12.56 -15.20
N ILE A 56 0.91 11.86 -14.47
CA ILE A 56 0.88 11.80 -13.01
C ILE A 56 1.17 13.17 -12.40
N LEU A 57 2.17 13.90 -12.92
CA LEU A 57 2.52 15.24 -12.44
C LEU A 57 1.40 16.25 -12.70
N GLU A 58 0.76 16.19 -13.88
CA GLU A 58 -0.38 17.06 -14.19
C GLU A 58 -1.57 16.80 -13.24
N ILE A 59 -1.83 15.52 -12.92
CA ILE A 59 -2.87 15.15 -11.95
C ILE A 59 -2.52 15.64 -10.54
N ASP A 60 -1.26 15.48 -10.10
CA ASP A 60 -0.78 15.97 -8.80
C ASP A 60 -0.96 17.49 -8.66
N GLU A 61 -0.59 18.25 -9.70
CA GLU A 61 -0.75 19.71 -9.71
C GLU A 61 -2.23 20.11 -9.63
N LYS A 62 -3.11 19.49 -10.43
CA LYS A 62 -4.56 19.75 -10.37
C LYS A 62 -5.17 19.44 -9.02
N ILE A 63 -4.75 18.35 -8.36
CA ILE A 63 -5.22 18.01 -7.02
C ILE A 63 -4.77 19.07 -6.01
N LYS A 64 -3.50 19.49 -6.04
CA LYS A 64 -2.96 20.53 -5.16
C LYS A 64 -3.68 21.86 -5.35
N GLU A 65 -3.91 22.27 -6.59
CA GLU A 65 -4.67 23.50 -6.90
C GLU A 65 -6.10 23.42 -6.37
N GLY A 66 -6.79 22.30 -6.58
CA GLY A 66 -8.16 22.10 -6.10
C GLY A 66 -8.25 22.16 -4.57
N ILE A 67 -7.33 21.48 -3.87
CA ILE A 67 -7.22 21.54 -2.41
C ILE A 67 -6.93 22.98 -1.96
N TYR A 68 -5.99 23.66 -2.61
CA TYR A 68 -5.62 25.04 -2.26
C TYR A 68 -6.80 26.00 -2.41
N LYS A 69 -7.54 25.93 -3.53
CA LYS A 69 -8.75 26.75 -3.77
C LYS A 69 -9.82 26.48 -2.72
N TYR A 70 -10.11 25.20 -2.43
CA TYR A 70 -11.09 24.82 -1.40
C TYR A 70 -10.78 25.44 -0.03
N TYR A 71 -9.51 25.42 0.39
CA TYR A 71 -9.11 25.99 1.68
C TYR A 71 -9.02 27.51 1.68
N LEU A 72 -8.76 28.16 0.54
CA LEU A 72 -8.86 29.61 0.39
C LEU A 72 -10.30 30.08 0.53
N GLU A 73 -11.22 29.49 -0.22
CA GLU A 73 -12.65 29.84 -0.19
C GLU A 73 -13.24 29.66 1.22
N LYS A 74 -12.89 28.55 1.89
CA LYS A 74 -13.28 28.32 3.30
C LYS A 74 -12.69 29.34 4.27
N LYS A 75 -11.54 29.91 3.98
CA LYS A 75 -10.89 30.91 4.83
C LYS A 75 -11.53 32.28 4.64
N ASP A 76 -12.00 32.59 3.44
CA ASP A 76 -12.75 33.81 3.13
C ASP A 76 -14.17 33.78 3.71
N GLU A 77 -14.82 32.61 3.77
CA GLU A 77 -16.13 32.42 4.43
C GLU A 77 -16.09 32.50 5.96
N ALA A 78 -14.95 32.16 6.58
CA ALA A 78 -14.79 32.20 8.04
C ALA A 78 -14.29 33.56 8.57
N GLY A 79 -13.97 34.50 7.66
CA GLY A 79 -13.39 35.81 7.97
C GLY A 79 -14.34 37.00 7.83
N ASN A 80 -15.64 36.78 7.58
CA ASN A 80 -16.67 37.83 7.47
C ASN A 80 -17.78 37.64 8.52
#